data_AF-A0AA43EK29-F1
#
_entry.id   AF-A0AA43EK29-F1
#
_cell.length_a   1.000
_cell.length_b   1.000
_cell.length_c   1.000
_cell.angle_alpha   90.00
_cell.angle_beta   90.00
_cell.angle_gamma   90.00
#
_symmetry.space_group_name_H-M   'P 1'
#
loop_
_entity.id
_entity.type
_entity.pdbx_description
1 polymer ?
#
loop_
_entity_poly.entity_id
_entity_poly.type
_entity_poly.pdbx_seq_one_letter_code
_entity_poly.pdbx_strand_id
1 'polypeptide(L)'
;MWTGIPHNHYVSLVPWCWVQLESAEPPGPFPFISGVAPEVVGSLQEAHSLLSSAIDTAISDVFSKRAPLNDAERQRRLEDAYAELVNARPYLKQHIRCGRRPDGTFHWDYPIDPTKSATVTNGGLRIFHAVNRQALPIGFNTRRLGPSVGKLLGLLNGTHTADALRSAIAVMPRDAQGLLIKLLETLQQYGCLATSPSTSIHRHWFEVVQDQDTVHLGHAALLYRQRESLFLFDPWLLPWFAESPLPSLWGGLLPRPAAVFLTHDHDDHVDPRTLLHLPKDTPIIVPSRRNRKQLYFDYRALLTELGFDQVVELAHGESWAFEGGAVVSVPFYGEDPCDLEMPRNCYLISDRGYNVLVHADSGPTNNGRSAIKDNVIHRLVEQYGPISLVLASQQQLLEIRSHAAHAPLSHPGKWLDVGENGYLTNAYLAELCTAAHARLFVSYATGGADWYPDHLSFMFSHRNPARTALLTAHWEDPQKLKGLLDSQECRYHRAHALDLYRATSQSKIHVISSADALAPLNLYCLDHGNPPFMKYEKQH
;
A
#
# COMPACT_ATOMS: atom_id res chain seq x y z
N MET A 1 -28.62 5.11 23.22
CA MET A 1 -29.12 4.72 21.88
C MET A 1 -29.63 5.95 21.09
N TRP A 2 -28.76 6.70 20.43
CA TRP A 2 -28.99 7.32 19.09
C TRP A 2 -30.33 7.96 18.74
N THR A 3 -31.02 8.59 19.69
CA THR A 3 -32.40 9.04 19.54
C THR A 3 -32.63 10.10 18.47
N GLY A 4 -31.56 10.59 17.82
CA GLY A 4 -31.60 11.61 16.76
C GLY A 4 -31.41 11.12 15.32
N ILE A 5 -31.08 9.84 15.05
CA ILE A 5 -30.94 9.34 13.67
C ILE A 5 -32.22 8.58 13.25
N PRO A 6 -32.90 9.00 12.17
CA PRO A 6 -34.06 8.28 11.65
C PRO A 6 -33.74 6.82 11.33
N HIS A 7 -34.65 5.92 11.72
CA HIS A 7 -34.41 4.48 11.68
C HIS A 7 -34.10 3.92 10.28
N ASN A 8 -34.74 4.52 9.27
CA ASN A 8 -34.64 4.15 7.86
C ASN A 8 -33.56 4.91 7.07
N HIS A 9 -32.82 5.83 7.69
CA HIS A 9 -31.74 6.55 7.00
C HIS A 9 -30.47 5.70 6.94
N TYR A 10 -29.80 5.76 5.79
CA TYR A 10 -28.44 5.24 5.59
C TYR A 10 -27.44 6.07 6.40
N VAL A 11 -26.43 5.40 6.96
CA VAL A 11 -25.42 6.04 7.82
C VAL A 11 -24.02 5.79 7.26
N SER A 12 -23.22 6.85 7.19
CA SER A 12 -21.82 6.81 6.77
C SER A 12 -20.93 7.58 7.76
N LEU A 13 -19.65 7.20 7.83
CA LEU A 13 -18.62 8.06 8.40
C LEU A 13 -18.36 9.23 7.43
N VAL A 14 -18.30 10.45 7.95
CA VAL A 14 -18.01 11.63 7.11
C VAL A 14 -16.58 11.57 6.54
N PRO A 15 -16.32 12.10 5.33
CA PRO A 15 -15.01 11.97 4.68
C PRO A 15 -13.82 12.60 5.41
N TRP A 16 -14.05 13.57 6.29
CA TRP A 16 -13.03 14.25 7.10
C TRP A 16 -12.84 13.64 8.50
N CYS A 17 -13.42 12.46 8.75
CA CYS A 17 -13.23 11.70 9.96
C CYS A 17 -12.73 10.28 9.66
N TRP A 18 -11.90 9.75 10.56
CA TRP A 18 -11.44 8.37 10.50
C TRP A 18 -11.13 7.84 11.90
N VAL A 19 -11.06 6.52 12.02
CA VAL A 19 -10.63 5.83 13.23
C VAL A 19 -9.29 5.15 12.98
N GLN A 20 -8.40 5.15 13.97
CA GLN A 20 -7.19 4.34 13.96
C GLN A 20 -7.18 3.47 15.21
N LEU A 21 -6.76 2.22 15.07
CA LEU A 21 -6.46 1.39 16.22
C LEU A 21 -5.12 1.85 16.83
N GLU A 22 -5.04 1.84 18.16
CA GLU A 22 -3.84 2.21 18.89
C GLU A 22 -3.26 0.97 19.58
N SER A 23 -1.99 0.69 19.31
CA SER A 23 -1.29 -0.42 19.94
C SER A 23 -1.19 -0.24 21.45
N ALA A 24 -1.35 -1.32 22.21
CA ALA A 24 -1.16 -1.33 23.66
C ALA A 24 0.31 -1.14 24.05
N GLU A 25 1.22 -1.58 23.18
CA GLU A 25 2.67 -1.53 23.34
C GLU A 25 3.31 -1.00 22.04
N PRO A 26 4.50 -0.39 22.08
CA PRO A 26 5.21 -0.02 20.86
C PRO A 26 5.35 -1.26 19.95
N PRO A 27 4.98 -1.18 18.66
CA PRO A 27 4.85 -2.35 17.77
C PRO A 27 6.17 -3.08 17.43
N GLY A 28 7.28 -2.74 18.09
CA GLY A 28 8.62 -3.16 17.69
C GLY A 28 9.09 -2.50 16.38
N PRO A 29 10.31 -2.79 15.92
CA PRO A 29 10.88 -2.13 14.74
C PRO A 29 10.23 -2.56 13.42
N PHE A 30 9.67 -3.77 13.35
CA PHE A 30 9.05 -4.31 12.14
C PHE A 30 7.77 -5.09 12.47
N PRO A 31 6.63 -4.40 12.69
CA PRO A 31 5.37 -5.08 12.92
C PRO A 31 5.03 -6.01 11.75
N PHE A 32 4.49 -7.19 12.07
CA PHE A 32 4.08 -8.22 11.10
C PHE A 32 5.20 -8.88 10.29
N ILE A 33 6.48 -8.53 10.46
CA ILE A 33 7.56 -9.38 9.94
C ILE A 33 7.53 -10.74 10.62
N SER A 34 7.64 -11.78 9.81
CA SER A 34 7.59 -13.18 10.21
C SER A 34 8.69 -14.01 9.58
N GLY A 35 8.82 -15.25 10.04
CA GLY A 35 9.93 -16.12 9.69
C GLY A 35 11.08 -16.04 10.69
N VAL A 36 10.96 -15.17 11.70
CA VAL A 36 11.97 -14.90 12.70
C VAL A 36 11.28 -14.46 13.99
N ALA A 37 11.86 -14.81 15.13
CA ALA A 37 11.29 -14.44 16.43
C ALA A 37 11.43 -12.92 16.68
N PRO A 38 10.41 -12.23 17.22
CA PRO A 38 10.46 -10.78 17.44
C PRO A 38 11.65 -10.30 18.29
N GLU A 39 12.10 -11.09 19.26
CA GLU A 39 13.27 -10.80 20.10
C GLU A 39 14.59 -10.82 19.32
N VAL A 40 14.68 -11.66 18.30
CA VAL A 40 15.83 -11.73 17.39
C VAL A 40 15.84 -10.50 16.49
N VAL A 41 14.68 -10.15 15.92
CA VAL A 41 14.48 -8.93 15.14
C VAL A 41 14.85 -7.69 15.95
N GLY A 42 14.41 -7.61 17.21
CA GLY A 42 14.77 -6.52 18.11
C GLY A 42 16.28 -6.41 18.33
N SER A 43 16.98 -7.55 18.43
CA SER A 43 18.44 -7.56 18.59
C SER A 43 19.18 -7.15 17.32
N LEU A 44 18.68 -7.55 16.15
CA LEU A 44 19.21 -7.13 14.85
C LEU A 44 19.06 -5.61 14.67
N GLN A 45 17.87 -5.07 14.95
CA GLN A 45 17.61 -3.64 14.95
C GLN A 45 18.54 -2.91 15.91
N GLU A 46 18.68 -3.39 17.15
CA GLU A 46 19.53 -2.73 18.15
C GLU A 46 20.99 -2.69 17.70
N ALA A 47 21.51 -3.79 17.14
CA ALA A 47 22.87 -3.84 16.60
C ALA A 47 23.10 -2.82 15.48
N HIS A 48 22.13 -2.66 14.56
CA HIS A 48 22.16 -1.63 13.52
C HIS A 48 22.10 -0.23 14.11
N SER A 49 21.14 0.04 15.01
CA SER A 49 20.98 1.36 15.66
C SER A 49 22.23 1.80 16.42
N LEU A 50 22.91 0.88 17.11
CA LEU A 50 24.15 1.19 17.83
C LEU A 50 25.32 1.53 16.88
N LEU A 51 25.28 1.10 15.62
CA LEU A 51 26.27 1.44 14.59
C LEU A 51 25.87 2.63 13.72
N SER A 52 24.61 3.07 13.74
CA SER A 52 24.08 4.10 12.84
C SER A 52 24.95 5.36 12.81
N SER A 53 25.36 5.88 13.97
CA SER A 53 26.20 7.09 14.03
C SER A 53 27.58 6.90 13.39
N ALA A 54 28.18 5.72 13.53
CA ALA A 54 29.45 5.40 12.88
C ALA A 54 29.29 5.27 11.36
N ILE A 55 28.16 4.70 10.92
CA ILE A 55 27.79 4.59 9.51
C ILE A 55 27.58 5.97 8.90
N ASP A 56 26.81 6.84 9.54
CA ASP A 56 26.56 8.22 9.10
C ASP A 56 27.87 9.01 9.01
N THR A 57 28.78 8.80 9.97
CA THR A 57 30.12 9.39 9.94
C THR A 57 30.94 8.89 8.75
N ALA A 58 30.91 7.59 8.47
CA ALA A 58 31.61 7.01 7.32
C ALA A 58 31.05 7.51 5.97
N ILE A 59 29.73 7.68 5.87
CA ILE A 59 29.07 8.29 4.70
C ILE A 59 29.51 9.76 4.56
N SER A 60 29.48 10.52 5.65
CA SER A 60 29.96 11.91 5.68
C SER A 60 31.42 12.05 5.25
N ASP A 61 32.28 11.08 5.58
CA ASP A 61 33.68 11.05 5.14
C ASP A 61 33.85 10.89 3.63
N VAL A 62 32.97 10.11 2.99
CA VAL A 62 32.96 9.99 1.53
C VAL A 62 32.55 11.31 0.89
N PHE A 63 31.46 11.93 1.36
CA PHE A 63 30.97 13.20 0.80
C PHE A 63 31.89 14.39 1.08
N SER A 64 32.60 14.38 2.21
CA SER A 64 33.63 15.37 2.56
C SER A 64 35.00 15.09 1.92
N LYS A 65 35.12 14.01 1.12
CA LYS A 65 36.35 13.58 0.42
C LYS A 65 37.50 13.21 1.37
N ARG A 66 37.18 12.80 2.60
CA ARG A 66 38.14 12.23 3.57
C ARG A 66 38.33 10.73 3.37
N ALA A 67 37.37 10.05 2.75
CA ALA A 67 37.44 8.65 2.34
C ALA A 67 37.12 8.50 0.84
N PRO A 68 37.72 7.52 0.14
CA PRO A 68 37.39 7.26 -1.27
C PRO A 68 35.99 6.64 -1.37
N LEU A 69 35.27 6.90 -2.46
CA LEU A 69 33.97 6.26 -2.74
C LEU A 69 34.12 4.73 -2.89
N ASN A 70 35.15 4.29 -3.61
CA ASN A 70 35.49 2.88 -3.81
C ASN A 70 36.60 2.49 -2.84
N ASP A 71 36.23 1.79 -1.77
CA ASP A 71 37.13 1.39 -0.70
C ASP A 71 37.01 -0.13 -0.48
N ALA A 72 38.00 -0.88 -0.97
CA ALA A 72 37.99 -2.34 -0.93
C ALA A 72 37.97 -2.90 0.50
N GLU A 73 38.41 -2.13 1.49
CA GLU A 73 38.48 -2.56 2.89
C GLU A 73 37.24 -2.14 3.69
N ARG A 74 36.30 -1.39 3.10
CA ARG A 74 35.11 -0.86 3.80
C ARG A 74 34.21 -1.98 4.30
N GLN A 75 33.87 -2.93 3.42
CA GLN A 75 33.06 -4.09 3.79
C GLN A 75 33.68 -4.83 4.97
N ARG A 76 34.99 -5.13 4.88
CA ARG A 76 35.72 -5.86 5.92
C ARG A 76 35.66 -5.13 7.27
N ARG A 77 35.91 -3.82 7.27
CA ARG A 77 35.86 -3.01 8.50
C ARG A 77 34.46 -2.94 9.11
N LEU A 78 33.42 -2.87 8.29
CA LEU A 78 32.04 -2.83 8.76
C LEU A 78 31.61 -4.17 9.39
N GLU A 79 31.98 -5.28 8.75
CA GLU A 79 31.83 -6.63 9.30
C GLU A 79 32.56 -6.79 10.65
N ASP A 80 33.82 -6.33 10.72
CA ASP A 80 34.63 -6.42 11.94
C ASP A 80 34.02 -5.58 13.07
N ALA A 81 33.58 -4.35 12.77
CA ALA A 81 32.90 -3.48 13.74
C ALA A 81 31.58 -4.10 14.24
N TYR A 82 30.78 -4.71 13.35
CA TYR A 82 29.56 -5.40 13.73
C TYR A 82 29.84 -6.60 14.64
N ALA A 83 30.83 -7.44 14.30
CA ALA A 83 31.20 -8.57 15.12
C ALA A 83 31.76 -8.14 16.49
N GLU A 84 32.56 -7.08 16.55
CA GLU A 84 33.03 -6.51 17.83
C GLU A 84 31.85 -6.07 18.69
N LEU A 85 30.89 -5.33 18.10
CA LEU A 85 29.70 -4.83 18.78
C LEU A 85 28.87 -5.97 19.40
N VAL A 86 28.57 -7.00 18.60
CA VAL A 86 27.75 -8.14 19.02
C VAL A 86 28.49 -8.98 20.06
N ASN A 87 29.78 -9.27 19.85
CA ASN A 87 30.55 -10.10 20.78
C ASN A 87 30.79 -9.44 22.15
N ALA A 88 30.81 -8.11 22.21
CA ALA A 88 30.88 -7.36 23.47
C ALA A 88 29.57 -7.36 24.28
N ARG A 89 28.45 -7.85 23.71
CA ARG A 89 27.10 -7.78 24.30
C ARG A 89 26.45 -9.17 24.40
N PRO A 90 26.48 -9.82 25.58
CA PRO A 90 25.95 -11.18 25.75
C PRO A 90 24.48 -11.36 25.28
N TYR A 91 23.64 -10.35 25.51
CA TYR A 91 22.22 -10.38 25.13
C TYR A 91 21.96 -10.22 23.61
N LEU A 92 22.92 -9.71 22.84
CA LEU A 92 22.86 -9.75 21.37
C LEU A 92 23.42 -11.08 20.86
N LYS A 93 24.50 -11.57 21.47
CA LYS A 93 25.17 -12.83 21.10
C LYS A 93 24.30 -14.08 21.28
N GLN A 94 23.30 -14.04 22.16
CA GLN A 94 22.30 -15.12 22.26
C GLN A 94 21.42 -15.25 21.01
N HIS A 95 21.27 -14.19 20.22
CA HIS A 95 20.41 -14.16 19.03
C HIS A 95 21.19 -14.08 17.72
N ILE A 96 22.37 -13.45 17.71
CA ILE A 96 23.15 -13.16 16.50
C ILE A 96 24.49 -13.91 16.58
N ARG A 97 24.78 -14.70 15.55
CA ARG A 97 26.08 -15.39 15.41
C ARG A 97 26.86 -14.74 14.29
N CYS A 98 28.00 -14.15 14.62
CA CYS A 98 28.84 -13.51 13.62
C CYS A 98 30.31 -13.48 13.98
N GLY A 99 31.15 -13.33 12.96
CA GLY A 99 32.61 -13.19 13.07
C GLY A 99 33.35 -13.72 11.85
N ARG A 100 34.68 -13.62 11.86
CA ARG A 100 35.50 -14.22 10.80
C ARG A 100 35.83 -15.67 11.08
N ARG A 101 35.71 -16.50 10.05
CA ARG A 101 36.22 -17.87 10.02
C ARG A 101 37.73 -17.87 9.77
N PRO A 102 38.43 -18.99 10.03
CA PRO A 102 39.86 -19.10 9.78
C PRO A 102 40.29 -18.87 8.32
N ASP A 103 39.38 -19.09 7.36
CA ASP A 103 39.59 -18.83 5.92
C ASP A 103 39.42 -17.35 5.54
N GLY A 104 39.14 -16.46 6.50
CA GLY A 104 38.92 -15.03 6.30
C GLY A 104 37.48 -14.64 5.94
N THR A 105 36.62 -15.61 5.64
CA THR A 105 35.22 -15.34 5.32
C THR A 105 34.45 -14.87 6.55
N PHE A 106 33.58 -13.87 6.38
CA PHE A 106 32.68 -13.43 7.44
C PHE A 106 31.44 -14.32 7.45
N HIS A 107 31.07 -14.83 8.62
CA HIS A 107 29.79 -15.47 8.82
C HIS A 107 28.88 -14.53 9.61
N TRP A 108 27.60 -14.55 9.25
CA TRP A 108 26.55 -13.81 9.93
C TRP A 108 25.24 -14.59 9.76
N ASP A 109 24.67 -15.05 10.87
CA ASP A 109 23.40 -15.75 10.91
C ASP A 109 22.63 -15.46 12.21
N TYR A 110 21.35 -15.77 12.18
CA TYR A 110 20.43 -15.68 13.30
C TYR A 110 19.37 -16.78 13.18
N PRO A 111 18.73 -17.21 14.28
CA PRO A 111 17.75 -18.28 14.23
C PRO A 111 16.47 -17.83 13.51
N ILE A 112 16.13 -18.57 12.46
CA ILE A 112 14.88 -18.45 11.70
C ILE A 112 13.83 -19.34 12.37
N ASP A 113 12.60 -18.85 12.48
CA ASP A 113 11.44 -19.61 12.95
C ASP A 113 10.21 -19.26 12.09
N PRO A 114 9.83 -20.13 11.14
CA PRO A 114 8.69 -19.89 10.25
C PRO A 114 7.34 -19.84 10.96
N THR A 115 7.29 -20.19 12.25
CA THR A 115 6.07 -20.16 13.06
C THR A 115 5.92 -18.86 13.87
N LYS A 116 6.95 -18.01 13.88
CA LYS A 116 6.97 -16.77 14.65
C LYS A 116 6.73 -15.56 13.76
N SER A 117 6.02 -14.60 14.34
CA SER A 117 5.55 -13.38 13.71
C SER A 117 5.53 -12.27 14.75
N ALA A 118 5.96 -11.07 14.37
CA ALA A 118 5.71 -9.87 15.17
C ALA A 118 4.23 -9.52 15.09
N THR A 119 3.54 -9.51 16.23
CA THR A 119 2.11 -9.17 16.27
C THR A 119 1.88 -7.85 16.98
N VAL A 120 0.97 -7.03 16.45
CA VAL A 120 0.47 -5.84 17.14
C VAL A 120 -0.80 -6.20 17.89
N THR A 121 -0.89 -5.85 19.17
CA THR A 121 -2.13 -5.95 19.95
C THR A 121 -2.66 -4.56 20.23
N ASN A 122 -3.86 -4.25 19.78
CA ASN A 122 -4.46 -2.93 19.99
C ASN A 122 -5.05 -2.82 21.41
N GLY A 123 -4.64 -1.77 22.13
CA GLY A 123 -5.11 -1.44 23.48
C GLY A 123 -6.24 -0.41 23.47
N GLY A 124 -6.51 0.22 22.32
CA GLY A 124 -7.54 1.21 22.15
C GLY A 124 -7.72 1.61 20.69
N LEU A 125 -8.44 2.71 20.50
CA LEU A 125 -8.58 3.40 19.22
C LEU A 125 -8.59 4.91 19.45
N ARG A 126 -8.40 5.65 18.36
CA ARG A 126 -8.58 7.09 18.30
C ARG A 126 -9.45 7.48 17.12
N ILE A 127 -10.46 8.30 17.39
CA ILE A 127 -11.27 8.96 16.37
C ILE A 127 -10.61 10.29 16.05
N PHE A 128 -10.36 10.56 14.79
CA PHE A 128 -9.84 11.83 14.30
C PHE A 128 -10.92 12.58 13.53
N HIS A 129 -10.97 13.90 13.73
CA HIS A 129 -11.83 14.82 13.00
C HIS A 129 -10.97 15.96 12.46
N ALA A 130 -10.62 15.92 11.16
CA ALA A 130 -9.65 16.85 10.58
C ALA A 130 -10.10 18.32 10.66
N VAL A 131 -11.35 18.60 10.28
CA VAL A 131 -11.88 19.99 10.24
C VAL A 131 -11.85 20.64 11.62
N ASN A 132 -12.29 19.95 12.66
CA ASN A 132 -12.28 20.45 14.04
C ASN A 132 -10.94 20.27 14.74
N ARG A 133 -9.96 19.61 14.10
CA ARG A 133 -8.64 19.24 14.67
C ARG A 133 -8.77 18.51 16.01
N GLN A 134 -9.72 17.58 16.10
CA GLN A 134 -9.99 16.82 17.31
C GLN A 134 -9.48 15.39 17.19
N ALA A 135 -9.03 14.84 18.31
CA ALA A 135 -8.63 13.46 18.43
C ALA A 135 -9.17 12.87 19.74
N LEU A 136 -10.02 11.86 19.65
CA LEU A 136 -10.80 11.32 20.77
C LEU A 136 -10.41 9.86 21.02
N PRO A 137 -9.69 9.56 22.12
CA PRO A 137 -9.26 8.21 22.44
C PRO A 137 -10.39 7.40 23.08
N ILE A 138 -10.44 6.11 22.76
CA ILE A 138 -11.29 5.12 23.42
C ILE A 138 -10.43 3.88 23.71
N GLY A 139 -10.14 3.64 24.99
CA GLY A 139 -9.41 2.45 25.43
C GLY A 139 -10.27 1.18 25.41
N PHE A 140 -9.62 0.04 25.15
CA PHE A 140 -10.26 -1.29 25.18
C PHE A 140 -10.21 -1.95 26.56
N ASN A 141 -9.57 -1.33 27.55
CA ASN A 141 -9.41 -1.86 28.90
C ASN A 141 -8.90 -3.32 28.88
N THR A 142 -7.80 -3.56 28.16
CA THR A 142 -7.12 -4.87 27.96
C THR A 142 -7.88 -5.92 27.12
N ARG A 143 -9.04 -5.56 26.53
CA ARG A 143 -9.80 -6.45 25.65
C ARG A 143 -9.32 -6.36 24.20
N ARG A 144 -9.41 -7.47 23.45
CA ARG A 144 -9.13 -7.50 22.01
C ARG A 144 -10.38 -7.15 21.21
N LEU A 145 -10.58 -5.85 20.98
CA LEU A 145 -11.81 -5.34 20.35
C LEU A 145 -11.59 -4.78 18.93
N GLY A 146 -10.34 -4.75 18.44
CA GLY A 146 -9.98 -4.34 17.08
C GLY A 146 -10.86 -4.96 15.99
N PRO A 147 -11.04 -6.30 15.96
CA PRO A 147 -11.87 -6.94 14.94
C PRO A 147 -13.34 -6.50 14.96
N SER A 148 -13.90 -6.29 16.15
CA SER A 148 -15.30 -5.84 16.29
C SER A 148 -15.46 -4.37 15.89
N VAL A 149 -14.45 -3.53 16.20
CA VAL A 149 -14.39 -2.14 15.75
C VAL A 149 -14.32 -2.07 14.22
N GLY A 150 -13.44 -2.86 13.60
CA GLY A 150 -13.33 -2.91 12.14
C GLY A 150 -14.62 -3.39 11.45
N LYS A 151 -15.33 -4.37 12.04
CA LYS A 151 -16.64 -4.82 11.54
C LYS A 151 -17.66 -3.69 11.56
N LEU A 152 -17.74 -2.94 12.66
CA LEU A 152 -18.62 -1.79 12.75
C LEU A 152 -18.26 -0.69 11.74
N LEU A 153 -16.99 -0.32 11.64
CA LEU A 153 -16.52 0.73 10.72
C LEU A 153 -16.78 0.36 9.27
N GLY A 154 -16.61 -0.91 8.89
CA GLY A 154 -16.93 -1.41 7.55
C GLY A 154 -18.42 -1.31 7.17
N LEU A 155 -19.32 -1.15 8.15
CA LEU A 155 -20.75 -0.92 7.91
C LEU A 155 -21.10 0.58 7.79
N LEU A 156 -20.21 1.48 8.21
CA LEU A 156 -20.39 2.94 8.14
C LEU A 156 -19.98 3.52 6.79
N ASN A 157 -20.37 2.85 5.72
CA ASN A 157 -20.03 3.18 4.33
C ASN A 157 -21.21 3.82 3.56
N GLY A 158 -22.33 4.12 4.22
CA GLY A 158 -23.51 4.71 3.57
C GLY A 158 -24.44 3.71 2.89
N THR A 159 -24.23 2.40 3.06
CA THR A 159 -25.10 1.36 2.47
C THR A 159 -26.00 0.67 3.49
N HIS A 160 -25.85 0.97 4.78
CA HIS A 160 -26.65 0.37 5.86
C HIS A 160 -27.50 1.41 6.55
N THR A 161 -28.77 1.07 6.80
CA THR A 161 -29.67 1.92 7.58
C THR A 161 -29.32 1.88 9.07
N ALA A 162 -29.76 2.90 9.81
CA ALA A 162 -29.57 2.94 11.25
C ALA A 162 -30.16 1.70 11.97
N ASP A 163 -31.29 1.16 11.49
CA ASP A 163 -31.85 -0.11 11.99
C ASP A 163 -30.96 -1.31 11.67
N ALA A 164 -30.45 -1.41 10.44
CA ALA A 164 -29.55 -2.49 10.06
C ALA A 164 -28.27 -2.48 10.93
N LEU A 165 -27.72 -1.30 11.22
CA LEU A 165 -26.58 -1.15 12.13
C LEU A 165 -26.90 -1.61 13.56
N ARG A 166 -28.09 -1.27 14.09
CA ARG A 166 -28.53 -1.75 15.41
C ARG A 166 -28.62 -3.26 15.45
N SER A 167 -29.23 -3.88 14.44
CA SER A 167 -29.33 -5.33 14.32
C SER A 167 -27.95 -5.97 14.22
N ALA A 168 -27.03 -5.38 13.45
CA ALA A 168 -25.66 -5.87 13.31
C ALA A 168 -24.92 -5.85 14.67
N ILE A 169 -25.01 -4.77 15.44
CA ILE A 169 -24.37 -4.69 16.77
C ILE A 169 -24.98 -5.69 17.75
N ALA A 170 -26.30 -5.89 17.70
CA ALA A 170 -26.99 -6.82 18.60
C ALA A 170 -26.52 -8.28 18.44
N VAL A 171 -26.04 -8.66 17.25
CA VAL A 171 -25.48 -9.99 16.98
C VAL A 171 -23.95 -10.08 17.15
N MET A 172 -23.25 -8.95 17.37
CA MET A 172 -21.83 -8.94 17.68
C MET A 172 -21.54 -9.46 19.11
N PRO A 173 -20.30 -9.89 19.42
CA PRO A 173 -19.94 -10.41 20.73
C PRO A 173 -20.36 -9.50 21.89
N ARG A 174 -20.99 -10.06 22.92
CA ARG A 174 -21.60 -9.30 24.04
C ARG A 174 -20.60 -8.40 24.78
N ASP A 175 -19.36 -8.83 24.89
CA ASP A 175 -18.26 -8.11 25.52
C ASP A 175 -17.76 -6.90 24.70
N ALA A 176 -18.03 -6.89 23.39
CA ALA A 176 -17.75 -5.79 22.48
C ALA A 176 -18.90 -4.77 22.40
N GLN A 177 -20.16 -5.19 22.54
CA GLN A 177 -21.35 -4.35 22.32
C GLN A 177 -21.29 -3.01 23.07
N GLY A 178 -20.91 -3.01 24.35
CA GLY A 178 -20.80 -1.78 25.15
C GLY A 178 -19.79 -0.77 24.58
N LEU A 179 -18.64 -1.25 24.09
CA LEU A 179 -17.65 -0.40 23.43
C LEU A 179 -18.16 0.10 22.08
N LEU A 180 -18.78 -0.76 21.28
CA LEU A 180 -19.28 -0.39 19.95
C LEU A 180 -20.39 0.66 20.03
N ILE A 181 -21.28 0.52 21.00
CA ILE A 181 -22.30 1.54 21.30
C ILE A 181 -21.63 2.85 21.69
N LYS A 182 -20.63 2.84 22.59
CA LYS A 182 -19.89 4.03 22.99
C LYS A 182 -19.12 4.68 21.84
N LEU A 183 -18.42 3.89 21.02
CA LEU A 183 -17.67 4.34 19.85
C LEU A 183 -18.60 5.08 18.91
N LEU A 184 -19.67 4.41 18.52
CA LEU A 184 -20.68 5.05 17.72
C LEU A 184 -21.12 6.35 18.47
N GLU A 185 -21.50 6.32 19.77
CA GLU A 185 -22.23 7.45 20.39
C GLU A 185 -21.34 8.70 20.39
N THR A 186 -20.03 8.45 20.52
CA THR A 186 -18.97 9.44 20.33
C THR A 186 -18.95 9.96 18.88
N LEU A 187 -18.95 9.09 17.87
CA LEU A 187 -19.03 9.50 16.46
C LEU A 187 -20.26 10.39 16.18
N GLN A 188 -21.43 10.09 16.75
CA GLN A 188 -22.61 10.93 16.60
C GLN A 188 -22.46 12.27 17.30
N GLN A 189 -22.08 12.25 18.59
CA GLN A 189 -21.96 13.42 19.44
C GLN A 189 -21.00 14.46 18.83
N TYR A 190 -19.94 14.00 18.17
CA TYR A 190 -18.91 14.84 17.59
C TYR A 190 -19.11 15.11 16.08
N GLY A 191 -20.29 14.78 15.52
CA GLY A 191 -20.61 15.09 14.14
C GLY A 191 -19.79 14.33 13.09
N CYS A 192 -19.27 13.15 13.45
CA CYS A 192 -18.47 12.31 12.57
C CYS A 192 -19.33 11.42 11.65
N LEU A 193 -20.66 11.49 11.73
CA LEU A 193 -21.57 10.66 10.94
C LEU A 193 -22.45 11.52 10.04
N ALA A 194 -22.59 11.09 8.80
CA ALA A 194 -23.58 11.61 7.86
C ALA A 194 -24.74 10.61 7.74
N THR A 195 -25.92 11.15 7.43
CA THR A 195 -27.12 10.35 7.21
C THR A 195 -27.80 10.79 5.93
N SER A 196 -28.45 9.86 5.23
CA SER A 196 -29.22 10.15 4.03
C SER A 196 -30.43 9.23 3.91
N PRO A 197 -31.58 9.69 3.39
CA PRO A 197 -32.69 8.82 3.03
C PRO A 197 -32.42 7.99 1.77
N SER A 198 -31.38 8.32 1.00
CA SER A 198 -31.00 7.66 -0.26
C SER A 198 -29.56 7.16 -0.26
N THR A 199 -29.23 6.34 -1.25
CA THR A 199 -27.87 5.91 -1.56
C THR A 199 -27.71 5.93 -3.09
N SER A 200 -27.01 6.94 -3.59
CA SER A 200 -26.92 7.25 -5.02
C SER A 200 -25.49 7.07 -5.55
N ILE A 201 -24.49 7.14 -4.66
CA ILE A 201 -23.06 7.04 -5.01
C ILE A 201 -22.76 5.79 -5.85
N HIS A 202 -23.20 4.59 -5.43
CA HIS A 202 -22.92 3.36 -6.17
C HIS A 202 -23.47 3.40 -7.61
N ARG A 203 -24.72 3.85 -7.78
CA ARG A 203 -25.34 3.99 -9.11
C ARG A 203 -24.57 4.99 -9.97
N HIS A 204 -24.21 6.14 -9.40
CA HIS A 204 -23.45 7.19 -10.09
C HIS A 204 -22.10 6.68 -10.59
N TRP A 205 -21.37 5.90 -9.79
CA TRP A 205 -20.14 5.23 -10.23
C TRP A 205 -20.38 4.33 -11.45
N PHE A 206 -21.48 3.58 -11.48
CA PHE A 206 -21.81 2.65 -12.57
C PHE A 206 -22.35 3.34 -13.83
N GLU A 207 -22.84 4.57 -13.70
CA GLU A 207 -23.20 5.44 -14.84
C GLU A 207 -21.95 6.01 -15.52
N VAL A 208 -20.89 6.29 -14.75
CA VAL A 208 -19.63 6.88 -15.25
C VAL A 208 -18.63 5.83 -15.74
N VAL A 209 -18.34 4.85 -14.90
CA VAL A 209 -17.32 3.80 -15.14
C VAL A 209 -18.02 2.63 -15.78
N GLN A 210 -17.67 2.24 -17.01
CA GLN A 210 -18.27 1.15 -17.78
C GLN A 210 -17.54 -0.17 -17.56
N ASP A 211 -18.16 -1.27 -17.99
CA ASP A 211 -17.56 -2.60 -17.92
C ASP A 211 -16.16 -2.61 -18.59
N GLN A 212 -15.19 -3.26 -17.93
CA GLN A 212 -13.76 -3.34 -18.29
C GLN A 212 -12.96 -2.04 -18.17
N ASP A 213 -13.55 -0.96 -17.64
CA ASP A 213 -12.78 0.25 -17.34
C ASP A 213 -11.88 0.05 -16.12
N THR A 214 -10.67 0.63 -16.21
CA THR A 214 -9.78 0.84 -15.06
C THR A 214 -9.79 2.32 -14.69
N VAL A 215 -9.96 2.65 -13.42
CA VAL A 215 -9.86 4.01 -12.88
C VAL A 215 -8.67 4.11 -11.95
N HIS A 216 -7.79 5.08 -12.17
CA HIS A 216 -6.72 5.41 -11.26
C HIS A 216 -7.26 6.29 -10.13
N LEU A 217 -7.24 5.80 -8.89
CA LEU A 217 -7.75 6.53 -7.72
C LEU A 217 -6.69 7.41 -7.06
N GLY A 218 -5.42 7.20 -7.40
CA GLY A 218 -4.27 7.92 -6.87
C GLY A 218 -3.17 6.96 -6.39
N HIS A 219 -1.91 7.37 -6.55
CA HIS A 219 -0.74 6.55 -6.26
C HIS A 219 -0.83 5.17 -6.94
N ALA A 220 -0.89 4.07 -6.18
CA ALA A 220 -1.03 2.71 -6.70
C ALA A 220 -2.49 2.23 -6.69
N ALA A 221 -3.42 3.02 -6.12
CA ALA A 221 -4.80 2.62 -5.96
C ALA A 221 -5.53 2.61 -7.31
N LEU A 222 -6.06 1.45 -7.69
CA LEU A 222 -6.84 1.25 -8.92
C LEU A 222 -8.20 0.64 -8.62
N LEU A 223 -9.21 1.04 -9.36
CA LEU A 223 -10.51 0.39 -9.41
C LEU A 223 -10.73 -0.19 -10.80
N TYR A 224 -11.10 -1.47 -10.89
CA TYR A 224 -11.44 -2.14 -12.14
C TYR A 224 -12.90 -2.58 -12.13
N ARG A 225 -13.67 -2.23 -13.17
CA ARG A 225 -15.06 -2.67 -13.31
C ARG A 225 -15.15 -3.96 -14.10
N GLN A 226 -15.71 -4.99 -13.46
CA GLN A 226 -16.04 -6.27 -14.06
C GLN A 226 -17.55 -6.45 -13.98
N ARG A 227 -18.26 -6.13 -15.06
CA ARG A 227 -19.73 -6.13 -15.15
C ARG A 227 -20.36 -5.35 -14.00
N GLU A 228 -20.97 -6.06 -13.06
CA GLU A 228 -21.62 -5.50 -11.88
C GLU A 228 -20.75 -5.55 -10.61
N SER A 229 -19.50 -6.01 -10.74
CA SER A 229 -18.51 -6.10 -9.67
C SER A 229 -17.40 -5.08 -9.86
N LEU A 230 -16.76 -4.72 -8.75
CA LEU A 230 -15.61 -3.84 -8.74
C LEU A 230 -14.47 -4.48 -7.96
N PHE A 231 -13.27 -4.43 -8.53
CA PHE A 231 -12.05 -4.87 -7.87
C PHE A 231 -11.21 -3.66 -7.51
N LEU A 232 -10.61 -3.68 -6.32
CA LEU A 232 -9.78 -2.61 -5.81
C LEU A 232 -8.36 -3.13 -5.63
N PHE A 233 -7.37 -2.40 -6.12
CA PHE A 233 -5.95 -2.76 -6.01
C PHE A 233 -5.25 -1.69 -5.18
N ASP A 234 -4.39 -2.12 -4.24
CA ASP A 234 -3.55 -1.27 -3.37
C ASP A 234 -4.24 0.01 -2.86
N PRO A 235 -5.38 -0.11 -2.15
CA PRO A 235 -6.14 1.06 -1.74
C PRO A 235 -5.44 1.82 -0.64
N TRP A 236 -4.72 2.86 -1.03
CA TRP A 236 -4.23 3.89 -0.11
C TRP A 236 -5.08 5.16 -0.23
N LEU A 237 -6.18 5.16 0.51
CA LEU A 237 -7.12 6.27 0.57
C LEU A 237 -6.77 7.17 1.76
N LEU A 238 -6.99 8.47 1.60
CA LEU A 238 -6.73 9.44 2.65
C LEU A 238 -8.03 10.11 3.09
N PRO A 239 -8.27 10.32 4.39
CA PRO A 239 -9.37 11.16 4.85
C PRO A 239 -9.16 12.61 4.43
N TRP A 240 -10.25 13.35 4.21
CA TRP A 240 -10.19 14.75 3.81
C TRP A 240 -9.43 15.56 4.86
N PHE A 241 -8.51 16.42 4.40
CA PHE A 241 -7.78 17.35 5.25
C PHE A 241 -6.86 16.70 6.29
N ALA A 242 -6.62 15.39 6.21
CA ALA A 242 -5.69 14.69 7.10
C ALA A 242 -4.23 15.07 6.78
N GLU A 243 -3.85 15.02 5.51
CA GLU A 243 -2.47 15.20 5.04
C GLU A 243 -2.33 16.32 3.98
N SER A 244 -3.45 16.79 3.44
CA SER A 244 -3.52 17.76 2.34
C SER A 244 -4.76 18.64 2.46
N PRO A 245 -4.73 19.93 2.07
CA PRO A 245 -5.90 20.81 2.11
C PRO A 245 -6.99 20.45 1.08
N LEU A 246 -6.84 19.39 0.29
CA LEU A 246 -7.79 19.00 -0.76
C LEU A 246 -8.66 17.81 -0.31
N PRO A 247 -9.96 17.80 -0.67
CA PRO A 247 -10.80 16.61 -0.56
C PRO A 247 -10.25 15.43 -1.38
N SER A 248 -10.40 14.22 -0.85
CA SER A 248 -9.88 12.95 -1.39
C SER A 248 -10.97 11.88 -1.44
N LEU A 249 -10.77 10.83 -2.23
CA LEU A 249 -11.65 9.66 -2.12
C LEU A 249 -11.44 8.99 -0.74
N TRP A 250 -12.53 8.78 0.00
CA TRP A 250 -12.50 8.14 1.33
C TRP A 250 -13.82 7.43 1.66
N GLY A 251 -13.71 6.28 2.31
CA GLY A 251 -14.84 5.58 2.93
C GLY A 251 -16.03 5.39 1.98
N GLY A 252 -17.21 5.85 2.38
CA GLY A 252 -18.47 5.70 1.64
C GLY A 252 -18.55 6.44 0.30
N LEU A 253 -17.51 7.18 -0.10
CA LEU A 253 -17.44 7.79 -1.44
C LEU A 253 -17.09 6.77 -2.54
N LEU A 254 -16.58 5.60 -2.16
CA LEU A 254 -16.35 4.51 -3.09
C LEU A 254 -17.46 3.47 -3.01
N PRO A 255 -17.84 2.87 -4.14
CA PRO A 255 -18.71 1.71 -4.15
C PRO A 255 -18.02 0.53 -3.45
N ARG A 256 -18.83 -0.34 -2.87
CA ARG A 256 -18.34 -1.56 -2.22
C ARG A 256 -17.60 -2.46 -3.23
N PRO A 257 -16.33 -2.83 -2.98
CA PRO A 257 -15.62 -3.77 -3.84
C PRO A 257 -16.10 -5.21 -3.61
N ALA A 258 -16.02 -6.03 -4.66
CA ALA A 258 -16.21 -7.47 -4.61
C ALA A 258 -14.94 -8.19 -4.10
N ALA A 259 -13.77 -7.60 -4.29
CA ALA A 259 -12.48 -8.10 -3.83
C ALA A 259 -11.45 -6.95 -3.77
N VAL A 260 -10.48 -7.07 -2.86
CA VAL A 260 -9.33 -6.16 -2.75
C VAL A 260 -8.06 -6.97 -2.97
N PHE A 261 -7.13 -6.44 -3.76
CA PHE A 261 -5.85 -7.07 -4.07
C PHE A 261 -4.71 -6.19 -3.54
N LEU A 262 -3.82 -6.77 -2.74
CA LEU A 262 -2.63 -6.10 -2.21
C LEU A 262 -1.39 -6.67 -2.90
N THR A 263 -0.52 -5.81 -3.44
CA THR A 263 0.67 -6.23 -4.19
C THR A 263 1.82 -6.62 -3.29
N HIS A 264 2.22 -5.74 -2.37
CA HIS A 264 3.36 -5.94 -1.49
C HIS A 264 3.18 -5.23 -0.15
N ASP A 265 4.18 -5.27 0.71
CA ASP A 265 4.09 -5.00 2.15
C ASP A 265 4.36 -3.54 2.57
N HIS A 266 4.59 -2.62 1.63
CA HIS A 266 4.83 -1.21 1.95
C HIS A 266 3.53 -0.47 2.34
N ASP A 267 3.67 0.54 3.20
CA ASP A 267 2.56 1.25 3.85
C ASP A 267 1.64 1.98 2.86
N ASP A 268 2.15 2.39 1.71
CA ASP A 268 1.43 3.01 0.59
C ASP A 268 0.67 2.01 -0.30
N HIS A 269 0.79 0.71 -0.02
CA HIS A 269 0.03 -0.37 -0.66
C HIS A 269 -0.84 -1.13 0.35
N VAL A 270 -0.43 -1.17 1.63
CA VAL A 270 -1.12 -1.86 2.74
C VAL A 270 -1.43 -0.86 3.86
N ASP A 271 -2.29 0.12 3.58
CA ASP A 271 -2.64 1.14 4.57
C ASP A 271 -3.69 0.60 5.57
N PRO A 272 -3.34 0.37 6.85
CA PRO A 272 -4.28 -0.18 7.82
C PRO A 272 -5.45 0.76 8.11
N ARG A 273 -5.27 2.07 7.89
CA ARG A 273 -6.34 3.07 8.06
C ARG A 273 -7.44 2.84 7.04
N THR A 274 -7.10 2.67 5.77
CA THR A 274 -8.05 2.37 4.69
C THR A 274 -8.71 1.03 4.92
N LEU A 275 -7.91 -0.03 5.13
CA LEU A 275 -8.40 -1.39 5.32
C LEU A 275 -9.34 -1.52 6.53
N LEU A 276 -9.11 -0.76 7.61
CA LEU A 276 -9.99 -0.72 8.79
C LEU A 276 -11.41 -0.20 8.46
N HIS A 277 -11.59 0.61 7.41
CA HIS A 277 -12.90 1.17 7.04
C HIS A 277 -13.59 0.44 5.88
N LEU A 278 -12.94 -0.56 5.27
CA LEU A 278 -13.57 -1.39 4.24
C LEU A 278 -14.57 -2.41 4.84
N PRO A 279 -15.59 -2.87 4.09
CA PRO A 279 -16.49 -3.92 4.54
C PRO A 279 -15.73 -5.23 4.81
N LYS A 280 -15.92 -5.81 6.00
CA LYS A 280 -15.09 -6.93 6.49
C LYS A 280 -15.42 -8.29 5.91
N ASP A 281 -16.52 -8.38 5.19
CA ASP A 281 -16.92 -9.53 4.39
C ASP A 281 -16.36 -9.49 2.95
N THR A 282 -15.57 -8.46 2.62
CA THR A 282 -14.83 -8.37 1.35
C THR A 282 -13.61 -9.29 1.39
N PRO A 283 -13.44 -10.21 0.42
CA PRO A 283 -12.20 -10.97 0.26
C PRO A 283 -11.00 -10.06 0.02
N ILE A 284 -9.94 -10.28 0.80
CA ILE A 284 -8.63 -9.62 0.63
C ILE A 284 -7.63 -10.63 0.09
N ILE A 285 -7.14 -10.37 -1.12
CA ILE A 285 -6.16 -11.19 -1.82
C ILE A 285 -4.77 -10.62 -1.55
N VAL A 286 -3.85 -11.46 -1.10
CA VAL A 286 -2.51 -11.08 -0.65
C VAL A 286 -1.43 -12.02 -1.21
N PRO A 287 -0.15 -11.62 -1.22
CA PRO A 287 0.97 -12.50 -1.53
C PRO A 287 0.98 -13.77 -0.68
N SER A 288 1.27 -14.92 -1.30
CA SER A 288 1.29 -16.18 -0.56
C SER A 288 2.65 -16.50 0.06
N ARG A 289 2.58 -17.01 1.29
CA ARG A 289 3.73 -17.62 1.99
C ARG A 289 4.25 -18.88 1.29
N ARG A 290 3.45 -19.47 0.39
CA ARG A 290 3.83 -20.64 -0.42
C ARG A 290 4.89 -20.34 -1.49
N ASN A 291 5.18 -19.06 -1.74
CA ASN A 291 6.32 -18.65 -2.57
C ASN A 291 7.70 -18.89 -1.90
N ARG A 292 7.71 -19.53 -0.70
CA ARG A 292 8.85 -20.09 0.05
C ARG A 292 10.04 -19.15 0.20
N LYS A 293 9.88 -18.15 1.07
CA LYS A 293 10.92 -17.19 1.46
C LYS A 293 11.20 -17.30 2.95
N GLN A 294 12.42 -16.92 3.37
CA GLN A 294 12.81 -17.00 4.79
C GLN A 294 11.99 -16.06 5.64
N LEU A 295 11.82 -14.83 5.16
CA LEU A 295 11.02 -13.79 5.79
C LEU A 295 9.76 -13.53 4.96
N TYR A 296 8.70 -13.09 5.63
CA TYR A 296 7.45 -12.68 4.98
C TYR A 296 6.68 -11.68 5.85
N PHE A 297 5.77 -10.94 5.22
CA PHE A 297 4.82 -10.07 5.93
C PHE A 297 3.56 -10.84 6.33
N ASP A 298 3.17 -10.79 7.59
CA ASP A 298 2.02 -11.52 8.14
C ASP A 298 0.71 -10.78 7.87
N TYR A 299 0.31 -10.77 6.59
CA TYR A 299 -0.98 -10.24 6.16
C TYR A 299 -2.15 -10.81 6.98
N ARG A 300 -2.08 -12.08 7.39
CA ARG A 300 -3.17 -12.70 8.16
C ARG A 300 -3.27 -12.12 9.56
N ALA A 301 -2.15 -11.94 10.26
CA ALA A 301 -2.16 -11.32 11.58
C ALA A 301 -2.72 -9.89 11.52
N LEU A 302 -2.24 -9.08 10.57
CA LEU A 302 -2.76 -7.72 10.35
C LEU A 302 -4.26 -7.73 10.03
N LEU A 303 -4.67 -8.44 8.98
CA LEU A 303 -6.05 -8.39 8.47
C LEU A 303 -7.06 -9.00 9.46
N THR A 304 -6.67 -10.02 10.23
CA THR A 304 -7.50 -10.58 11.30
C THR A 304 -7.72 -9.54 12.40
N GLU A 305 -6.68 -8.81 12.79
CA GLU A 305 -6.80 -7.75 13.81
C GLU A 305 -7.66 -6.57 13.32
N LEU A 306 -7.63 -6.28 12.02
CA LEU A 306 -8.56 -5.33 11.39
C LEU A 306 -9.99 -5.86 11.28
N GLY A 307 -10.20 -7.17 11.43
CA GLY A 307 -11.52 -7.82 11.49
C GLY A 307 -11.96 -8.53 10.21
N PHE A 308 -11.08 -8.72 9.23
CA PHE A 308 -11.36 -9.52 8.04
C PHE A 308 -11.32 -11.02 8.36
N ASP A 309 -12.27 -11.77 7.80
CA ASP A 309 -12.33 -13.24 7.90
C ASP A 309 -11.95 -13.94 6.60
N GLN A 310 -11.97 -13.24 5.47
CA GLN A 310 -11.69 -13.78 4.14
C GLN A 310 -10.35 -13.26 3.59
N VAL A 311 -9.24 -13.85 4.06
CA VAL A 311 -7.89 -13.58 3.54
C VAL A 311 -7.44 -14.73 2.64
N VAL A 312 -7.27 -14.42 1.36
CA VAL A 312 -6.88 -15.36 0.31
C VAL A 312 -5.43 -15.12 -0.08
N GLU A 313 -4.57 -16.10 0.15
CA GLU A 313 -3.18 -16.03 -0.27
C GLU A 313 -3.02 -16.60 -1.68
N LEU A 314 -2.55 -15.77 -2.61
CA LEU A 314 -2.35 -16.15 -4.01
C LEU A 314 -0.85 -16.29 -4.31
N ALA A 315 -0.42 -17.53 -4.59
CA ALA A 315 0.96 -17.83 -4.99
C ALA A 315 1.18 -17.47 -6.46
N HIS A 316 2.45 -17.29 -6.86
CA HIS A 316 2.77 -16.91 -8.24
C HIS A 316 2.21 -17.93 -9.25
N GLY A 317 1.47 -17.44 -10.25
CA GLY A 317 0.79 -18.25 -11.26
C GLY A 317 -0.61 -18.73 -10.87
N GLU A 318 -1.01 -18.62 -9.60
CA GLU A 318 -2.40 -18.90 -9.20
C GLU A 318 -3.33 -17.73 -9.56
N SER A 319 -4.62 -18.03 -9.63
CA SER A 319 -5.64 -17.07 -10.06
C SER A 319 -6.85 -17.05 -9.14
N TRP A 320 -7.40 -15.85 -8.92
CA TRP A 320 -8.73 -15.63 -8.35
C TRP A 320 -9.74 -15.49 -9.50
N ALA A 321 -10.61 -16.48 -9.66
CA ALA A 321 -11.54 -16.56 -10.79
C ALA A 321 -12.80 -15.71 -10.58
N PHE A 322 -13.33 -15.16 -11.68
CA PHE A 322 -14.63 -14.53 -11.75
C PHE A 322 -15.34 -14.90 -13.06
N GLU A 323 -16.58 -14.46 -13.24
CA GLU A 323 -17.34 -14.82 -14.44
C GLU A 323 -16.73 -14.20 -15.71
N GLY A 324 -16.17 -15.04 -16.58
CA GLY A 324 -15.54 -14.61 -17.85
C GLY A 324 -14.05 -14.29 -17.76
N GLY A 325 -13.40 -14.49 -16.62
CA GLY A 325 -11.99 -14.18 -16.46
C GLY A 325 -11.38 -14.53 -15.09
N ALA A 326 -10.21 -14.00 -14.82
CA ALA A 326 -9.54 -14.14 -13.53
C ALA A 326 -8.54 -13.01 -13.27
N VAL A 327 -8.20 -12.80 -12.00
CA VAL A 327 -7.02 -12.04 -11.59
C VAL A 327 -5.92 -13.02 -11.23
N VAL A 328 -4.79 -12.96 -11.92
CA VAL A 328 -3.66 -13.88 -11.79
C VAL A 328 -2.54 -13.22 -10.99
N SER A 329 -1.98 -13.92 -10.02
CA SER A 329 -0.77 -13.51 -9.31
C SER A 329 0.45 -13.66 -10.21
N VAL A 330 1.19 -12.58 -10.37
CA VAL A 330 2.40 -12.51 -11.20
C VAL A 330 3.61 -12.27 -10.29
N PRO A 331 4.76 -12.91 -10.52
CA PRO A 331 5.98 -12.64 -9.76
C PRO A 331 6.35 -11.16 -9.74
N PHE A 332 6.53 -10.63 -8.53
CA PHE A 332 7.09 -9.30 -8.27
C PHE A 332 8.61 -9.45 -8.06
N TYR A 333 9.37 -8.64 -8.79
CA TYR A 333 10.81 -8.48 -8.68
C TYR A 333 11.16 -7.09 -8.15
N GLY A 334 12.33 -6.97 -7.55
CA GLY A 334 12.90 -5.69 -7.15
C GLY A 334 12.20 -5.08 -5.92
N GLU A 335 12.36 -3.77 -5.79
CA GLU A 335 11.98 -2.93 -4.65
C GLU A 335 12.46 -3.50 -3.30
N ASP A 336 13.59 -4.17 -3.33
CA ASP A 336 14.15 -4.92 -2.22
C ASP A 336 15.63 -4.53 -2.04
N PRO A 337 15.89 -3.34 -1.48
CA PRO A 337 17.24 -2.79 -1.38
C PRO A 337 18.17 -3.70 -0.57
N CYS A 338 17.61 -4.54 0.29
CA CYS A 338 18.31 -5.41 1.21
C CYS A 338 18.40 -6.88 0.76
N ASP A 339 17.87 -7.24 -0.41
CA ASP A 339 17.80 -8.62 -0.94
C ASP A 339 17.14 -9.62 0.03
N LEU A 340 16.09 -9.20 0.75
CA LEU A 340 15.35 -10.07 1.68
C LEU A 340 14.43 -11.07 0.97
N GLU A 341 14.08 -10.77 -0.28
CA GLU A 341 13.20 -11.50 -1.17
C GLU A 341 11.83 -11.79 -0.54
N MET A 342 11.19 -10.80 0.08
CA MET A 342 9.85 -10.99 0.68
C MET A 342 8.81 -11.40 -0.39
N PRO A 343 7.81 -12.26 -0.05
CA PRO A 343 6.76 -12.61 -1.00
C PRO A 343 5.91 -11.40 -1.40
N ARG A 344 5.92 -11.06 -2.69
CA ARG A 344 5.20 -9.93 -3.29
C ARG A 344 4.58 -10.36 -4.62
N ASN A 345 3.52 -9.68 -5.05
CA ASN A 345 2.77 -9.98 -6.28
C ASN A 345 2.57 -8.73 -7.12
N CYS A 346 2.74 -8.87 -8.44
CA CYS A 346 1.99 -8.08 -9.42
C CYS A 346 0.67 -8.82 -9.72
N TYR A 347 -0.27 -8.17 -10.41
CA TYR A 347 -1.53 -8.80 -10.82
C TYR A 347 -1.83 -8.61 -12.30
N LEU A 348 -2.21 -9.69 -12.98
CA LEU A 348 -2.78 -9.65 -14.33
C LEU A 348 -4.30 -9.84 -14.21
N ILE A 349 -5.08 -8.85 -14.61
CA ILE A 349 -6.52 -8.99 -14.82
C ILE A 349 -6.71 -9.51 -16.25
N SER A 350 -7.24 -10.71 -16.40
CA SER A 350 -7.60 -11.30 -17.70
C SER A 350 -9.11 -11.42 -17.79
N ASP A 351 -9.76 -10.56 -18.58
CA ASP A 351 -11.21 -10.43 -18.62
C ASP A 351 -11.73 -10.41 -20.07
N ARG A 352 -12.36 -11.50 -20.52
CA ARG A 352 -13.04 -11.60 -21.83
C ARG A 352 -12.22 -11.07 -23.01
N GLY A 353 -10.91 -11.35 -23.02
CA GLY A 353 -9.97 -10.92 -24.08
C GLY A 353 -9.38 -9.53 -23.90
N TYR A 354 -9.67 -8.83 -22.79
CA TYR A 354 -8.98 -7.61 -22.38
C TYR A 354 -8.12 -7.90 -21.15
N ASN A 355 -6.82 -7.61 -21.28
CA ASN A 355 -5.83 -7.94 -20.26
C ASN A 355 -5.13 -6.67 -19.75
N VAL A 356 -5.08 -6.53 -18.43
CA VAL A 356 -4.48 -5.38 -17.73
C VAL A 356 -3.44 -5.88 -16.73
N LEU A 357 -2.21 -5.39 -16.84
CA LEU A 357 -1.15 -5.68 -15.87
C LEU A 357 -1.03 -4.54 -14.86
N VAL A 358 -1.34 -4.85 -13.60
CA VAL A 358 -1.05 -4.04 -12.41
C VAL A 358 0.34 -4.45 -11.93
N HIS A 359 1.36 -3.72 -12.37
CA HIS A 359 2.77 -4.05 -12.13
C HIS A 359 3.31 -3.44 -10.82
N ALA A 360 2.67 -2.37 -10.33
CA ALA A 360 3.12 -1.59 -9.17
C ALA A 360 4.61 -1.21 -9.30
N ASP A 361 5.35 -1.36 -8.21
CA ASP A 361 6.75 -0.94 -8.07
C ASP A 361 7.76 -2.02 -8.45
N SER A 362 7.28 -3.13 -9.03
CA SER A 362 8.16 -4.22 -9.43
C SER A 362 9.19 -3.75 -10.46
N GLY A 363 10.46 -4.11 -10.27
CA GLY A 363 11.54 -3.77 -11.18
C GLY A 363 12.65 -4.82 -11.20
N PRO A 364 13.73 -4.59 -11.97
CA PRO A 364 14.93 -5.39 -11.88
C PRO A 364 15.51 -5.42 -10.45
N THR A 365 15.93 -6.59 -9.98
CA THR A 365 16.60 -6.77 -8.68
C THR A 365 18.07 -6.33 -8.72
N ASN A 366 18.71 -6.19 -7.55
CA ASN A 366 20.15 -5.90 -7.43
C ASN A 366 21.05 -6.92 -8.16
N ASN A 367 20.62 -8.19 -8.24
CA ASN A 367 21.34 -9.25 -8.99
C ASN A 367 20.91 -9.36 -10.46
N GLY A 368 20.07 -8.44 -10.93
CA GLY A 368 19.68 -8.30 -12.32
C GLY A 368 18.62 -9.28 -12.79
N ARG A 369 17.87 -9.95 -11.91
CA ARG A 369 16.65 -10.71 -12.28
C ARG A 369 15.50 -9.74 -12.55
N SER A 370 14.56 -10.15 -13.40
CA SER A 370 13.35 -9.36 -13.69
C SER A 370 12.29 -10.25 -14.35
N ALA A 371 11.06 -9.74 -14.44
CA ALA A 371 9.96 -10.41 -15.14
C ALA A 371 10.28 -10.66 -16.63
N ILE A 372 11.13 -9.83 -17.24
CA ILE A 372 11.59 -9.99 -18.62
C ILE A 372 12.61 -11.11 -18.74
N LYS A 373 13.68 -11.08 -17.93
CA LYS A 373 14.75 -12.10 -17.99
C LYS A 373 14.27 -13.49 -17.60
N ASP A 374 13.29 -13.58 -16.70
CA ASP A 374 12.69 -14.86 -16.29
C ASP A 374 11.53 -15.30 -17.22
N ASN A 375 11.32 -14.61 -18.35
CA ASN A 375 10.28 -14.86 -19.36
C ASN A 375 8.84 -14.89 -18.80
N VAL A 376 8.58 -14.16 -17.72
CA VAL A 376 7.27 -14.15 -17.06
C VAL A 376 6.22 -13.54 -17.98
N ILE A 377 6.51 -12.38 -18.55
CA ILE A 377 5.55 -11.62 -19.37
C ILE A 377 5.21 -12.35 -20.67
N HIS A 378 6.22 -12.95 -21.31
CA HIS A 378 6.01 -13.74 -22.53
C HIS A 378 5.07 -14.93 -22.27
N ARG A 379 5.25 -15.66 -21.16
CA ARG A 379 4.35 -16.77 -20.78
C ARG A 379 2.92 -16.28 -20.52
N LEU A 380 2.76 -15.11 -19.91
CA LEU A 380 1.43 -14.52 -19.71
C LEU A 380 0.76 -14.19 -21.05
N VAL A 381 1.49 -13.62 -22.01
CA VAL A 381 0.95 -13.32 -23.35
C VAL A 381 0.62 -14.59 -24.12
N GLU A 382 1.45 -15.63 -24.05
CA GLU A 382 1.15 -16.95 -24.65
C GLU A 382 -0.12 -17.57 -24.08
N GLN A 383 -0.35 -17.42 -22.77
CA GLN A 383 -1.46 -18.05 -22.08
C GLN A 383 -2.77 -17.26 -22.17
N TYR A 384 -2.72 -15.94 -22.00
CA TYR A 384 -3.90 -15.07 -21.87
C TYR A 384 -4.11 -14.14 -23.07
N GLY A 385 -3.13 -14.01 -23.96
CA GLY A 385 -3.11 -13.05 -25.06
C GLY A 385 -2.46 -11.71 -24.68
N PRO A 386 -2.43 -10.75 -25.62
CA PRO A 386 -1.80 -9.44 -25.43
C PRO A 386 -2.28 -8.70 -24.18
N ILE A 387 -1.36 -8.14 -23.41
CA ILE A 387 -1.63 -7.32 -22.24
C ILE A 387 -1.72 -5.87 -22.71
N SER A 388 -2.94 -5.43 -23.02
CA SER A 388 -3.17 -4.16 -23.73
C SER A 388 -2.85 -2.93 -22.88
N LEU A 389 -3.08 -3.01 -21.56
CA LEU A 389 -2.82 -1.93 -20.61
C LEU A 389 -1.79 -2.39 -19.58
N VAL A 390 -0.66 -1.68 -19.49
CA VAL A 390 0.37 -1.89 -18.47
C VAL A 390 0.41 -0.67 -17.57
N LEU A 391 0.15 -0.84 -16.28
CA LEU A 391 0.32 0.18 -15.26
C LEU A 391 1.54 -0.18 -14.41
N ALA A 392 2.58 0.65 -14.46
CA ALA A 392 3.80 0.43 -13.68
C ALA A 392 4.32 1.74 -13.10
N SER A 393 5.05 1.62 -12.00
CA SER A 393 5.87 2.70 -11.47
C SER A 393 6.91 3.15 -12.51
N GLN A 394 7.38 4.39 -12.40
CA GLN A 394 8.53 4.89 -13.17
C GLN A 394 9.58 5.48 -12.23
N GLN A 395 9.58 5.01 -10.98
CA GLN A 395 10.57 5.36 -9.99
C GLN A 395 11.94 4.81 -10.39
N GLN A 396 12.99 5.57 -10.06
CA GLN A 396 14.38 5.17 -10.24
C GLN A 396 15.15 5.40 -8.92
N LEU A 397 14.54 4.96 -7.82
CA LEU A 397 15.07 5.11 -6.48
C LEU A 397 16.14 4.07 -6.21
N LEU A 398 17.28 4.59 -5.76
CA LEU A 398 18.38 3.82 -5.21
C LEU A 398 18.67 4.40 -3.83
N GLU A 399 19.01 3.55 -2.88
CA GLU A 399 19.35 4.00 -1.53
C GLU A 399 20.56 3.25 -0.97
N ILE A 400 21.24 3.91 -0.03
CA ILE A 400 22.27 3.23 0.77
C ILE A 400 21.54 2.26 1.68
N ARG A 401 21.91 0.97 1.62
CA ARG A 401 21.19 -0.10 2.31
C ARG A 401 21.00 0.14 3.81
N SER A 402 21.91 0.85 4.47
CA SER A 402 21.78 1.19 5.89
C SER A 402 20.58 2.08 6.21
N HIS A 403 20.09 2.85 5.24
CA HIS A 403 18.92 3.72 5.38
C HIS A 403 17.63 3.07 4.88
N ALA A 404 17.72 1.92 4.21
CA ALA A 404 16.54 1.14 3.83
C ALA A 404 15.81 0.63 5.07
N ALA A 405 14.49 0.52 4.98
CA ALA A 405 13.64 0.11 6.10
C ALA A 405 14.15 -1.17 6.77
N HIS A 406 14.48 -2.18 5.97
CA HIS A 406 14.89 -3.49 6.47
C HIS A 406 16.40 -3.72 6.59
N ALA A 407 17.21 -2.66 6.61
CA ALA A 407 18.67 -2.73 6.77
C ALA A 407 19.13 -3.73 7.85
N PRO A 408 18.56 -3.75 9.07
CA PRO A 408 19.02 -4.62 10.14
C PRO A 408 18.85 -6.12 9.86
N LEU A 409 17.97 -6.48 8.93
CA LEU A 409 17.70 -7.87 8.55
C LEU A 409 18.64 -8.35 7.42
N SER A 410 19.54 -7.50 6.95
CA SER A 410 20.49 -7.77 5.88
C SER A 410 21.94 -7.85 6.38
N HIS A 411 22.80 -8.52 5.61
CA HIS A 411 24.20 -8.76 5.98
C HIS A 411 24.96 -7.45 6.23
N PRO A 412 25.59 -7.26 7.41
CA PRO A 412 26.13 -5.96 7.84
C PRO A 412 27.22 -5.43 6.92
N GLY A 413 28.05 -6.31 6.35
CA GLY A 413 29.07 -5.93 5.36
C GLY A 413 28.54 -5.21 4.12
N LYS A 414 27.23 -5.33 3.84
CA LYS A 414 26.57 -4.68 2.69
C LYS A 414 25.83 -3.40 3.05
N TRP A 415 25.79 -2.96 4.31
CA TRP A 415 24.96 -1.80 4.66
C TRP A 415 25.39 -0.48 3.98
N LEU A 416 26.63 -0.41 3.49
CA LEU A 416 27.12 0.75 2.71
C LEU A 416 27.04 0.53 1.19
N ASP A 417 26.48 -0.59 0.74
CA ASP A 417 26.16 -0.82 -0.67
C ASP A 417 24.92 -0.03 -1.07
N VAL A 418 24.72 0.10 -2.37
CA VAL A 418 23.50 0.65 -2.95
C VAL A 418 22.52 -0.49 -3.18
N GLY A 419 21.27 -0.28 -2.76
CA GLY A 419 20.13 -1.15 -3.04
C GLY A 419 19.12 -0.43 -3.92
N GLU A 420 18.42 -1.18 -4.77
CA GLU A 420 17.27 -0.68 -5.51
C GLU A 420 16.01 -0.65 -4.63
N ASN A 421 15.25 0.44 -4.69
CA ASN A 421 14.01 0.62 -3.95
C ASN A 421 12.93 1.18 -4.89
N GLY A 422 12.67 0.43 -5.97
CA GLY A 422 11.87 0.89 -7.10
C GLY A 422 12.77 1.50 -8.19
N TYR A 423 13.49 0.64 -8.92
CA TYR A 423 14.42 1.05 -9.98
C TYR A 423 14.00 0.58 -11.38
N LEU A 424 13.05 1.30 -11.98
CA LEU A 424 12.45 0.97 -13.27
C LEU A 424 12.95 1.95 -14.35
N THR A 425 13.99 1.56 -15.07
CA THR A 425 14.54 2.38 -16.17
C THR A 425 13.58 2.43 -17.35
N ASN A 426 13.70 3.47 -18.19
CA ASN A 426 12.90 3.59 -19.41
C ASN A 426 13.14 2.41 -20.37
N ALA A 427 14.37 1.90 -20.42
CA ALA A 427 14.70 0.73 -21.23
C ALA A 427 13.95 -0.52 -20.75
N TYR A 428 13.98 -0.79 -19.44
CA TYR A 428 13.24 -1.92 -18.86
C TYR A 428 11.73 -1.82 -19.12
N LEU A 429 11.14 -0.65 -18.91
CA LEU A 429 9.71 -0.44 -19.12
C LEU A 429 9.30 -0.55 -20.60
N ALA A 430 10.17 -0.14 -21.52
CA ALA A 430 9.94 -0.36 -22.95
C ALA A 430 9.99 -1.85 -23.30
N GLU A 431 10.97 -2.60 -22.81
CA GLU A 431 11.05 -4.06 -22.98
C GLU A 431 9.84 -4.76 -22.37
N LEU A 432 9.39 -4.33 -21.19
CA LEU A 432 8.17 -4.81 -20.54
C LEU A 432 6.95 -4.63 -21.43
N CYS A 433 6.75 -3.44 -21.98
CA CYS A 433 5.65 -3.15 -22.91
C CYS A 433 5.76 -3.95 -24.21
N THR A 434 6.99 -4.16 -24.70
CA THR A 434 7.26 -4.98 -25.89
C THR A 434 6.79 -6.40 -25.65
N ALA A 435 7.26 -7.02 -24.56
CA ALA A 435 6.94 -8.41 -24.22
C ALA A 435 5.44 -8.59 -23.92
N ALA A 436 4.80 -7.55 -23.37
CA ALA A 436 3.38 -7.51 -23.07
C ALA A 436 2.49 -7.33 -24.32
N HIS A 437 3.05 -6.90 -25.45
CA HIS A 437 2.30 -6.43 -26.62
C HIS A 437 1.34 -5.28 -26.24
N ALA A 438 1.83 -4.35 -25.41
CA ALA A 438 1.04 -3.28 -24.83
C ALA A 438 0.62 -2.22 -25.85
N ARG A 439 -0.56 -1.63 -25.62
CA ARG A 439 -1.10 -0.51 -26.41
C ARG A 439 -1.08 0.82 -25.65
N LEU A 440 -1.12 0.74 -24.32
CA LEU A 440 -1.00 1.89 -23.43
C LEU A 440 -0.15 1.49 -22.23
N PHE A 441 0.94 2.22 -22.03
CA PHE A 441 1.68 2.27 -20.79
C PHE A 441 1.19 3.44 -19.95
N VAL A 442 0.95 3.19 -18.67
CA VAL A 442 0.56 4.19 -17.69
C VAL A 442 1.61 4.22 -16.58
N SER A 443 2.31 5.35 -16.45
CA SER A 443 3.12 5.63 -15.26
C SER A 443 2.19 6.00 -14.10
N TYR A 444 2.13 5.14 -13.08
CA TYR A 444 1.37 5.33 -11.83
C TYR A 444 2.25 4.99 -10.62
N ALA A 445 1.69 4.83 -9.41
CA ALA A 445 2.44 4.50 -8.19
C ALA A 445 3.54 5.53 -7.81
N THR A 446 3.42 6.77 -8.27
CA THR A 446 4.34 7.87 -7.92
C THR A 446 3.58 9.11 -7.46
N GLY A 447 2.40 8.91 -6.87
CA GLY A 447 1.44 9.96 -6.55
C GLY A 447 0.39 10.14 -7.64
N GLY A 448 0.31 11.34 -8.24
CA GLY A 448 -0.73 11.63 -9.25
C GLY A 448 -2.07 12.08 -8.67
N ALA A 449 -2.17 12.25 -7.36
CA ALA A 449 -3.29 12.95 -6.72
C ALA A 449 -2.76 14.05 -5.80
N ASP A 450 -3.31 15.27 -5.90
CA ASP A 450 -2.86 16.40 -5.09
C ASP A 450 -3.37 16.33 -3.63
N TRP A 451 -4.21 15.35 -3.29
CA TRP A 451 -4.62 15.09 -1.91
C TRP A 451 -3.63 14.23 -1.11
N TYR A 452 -2.55 13.74 -1.71
CA TYR A 452 -1.49 13.05 -0.98
C TYR A 452 -0.55 14.02 -0.23
N PRO A 453 0.16 13.54 0.81
CA PRO A 453 1.18 14.32 1.48
C PRO A 453 2.36 14.66 0.57
N ASP A 454 2.97 15.80 0.83
CA ASP A 454 4.13 16.29 0.07
C ASP A 454 5.49 15.80 0.63
N HIS A 455 5.50 15.16 1.80
CA HIS A 455 6.73 14.84 2.53
C HIS A 455 7.39 13.52 2.11
N LEU A 456 6.68 12.61 1.43
CA LEU A 456 7.18 11.31 1.02
C LEU A 456 8.03 11.40 -0.25
N SER A 457 9.23 10.81 -0.26
CA SER A 457 10.26 10.98 -1.31
C SER A 457 9.84 10.46 -2.68
N PHE A 458 8.97 9.46 -2.73
CA PHE A 458 8.46 8.86 -3.97
C PHE A 458 7.18 9.53 -4.50
N MET A 459 6.61 10.48 -3.75
CA MET A 459 5.37 11.16 -4.12
C MET A 459 5.65 12.44 -4.93
N PHE A 460 5.19 12.46 -6.17
CA PHE A 460 5.30 13.60 -7.07
C PHE A 460 3.97 14.35 -7.18
N SER A 461 3.94 15.57 -6.66
CA SER A 461 2.83 16.52 -6.81
C SER A 461 3.30 17.76 -7.56
N HIS A 462 2.36 18.40 -8.29
CA HIS A 462 2.58 19.69 -8.93
C HIS A 462 2.81 20.83 -7.94
N ARG A 463 2.48 20.64 -6.65
CA ARG A 463 2.67 21.63 -5.59
C ARG A 463 4.13 21.84 -5.20
N ASN A 464 4.99 20.85 -5.43
CA ASN A 464 6.39 20.87 -4.97
C ASN A 464 7.39 20.57 -6.10
N PRO A 465 7.45 21.39 -7.16
CA PRO A 465 8.30 21.14 -8.32
C PRO A 465 9.79 21.19 -7.99
N ALA A 466 10.24 22.07 -7.09
CA ALA A 466 11.64 22.17 -6.69
C ALA A 466 12.13 20.93 -5.93
N ARG A 467 11.29 20.39 -5.03
CA ARG A 467 11.57 19.14 -4.33
C ARG A 467 11.65 17.96 -5.30
N THR A 468 10.69 17.87 -6.21
CA THR A 468 10.69 16.83 -7.26
C THR A 468 11.97 16.92 -8.09
N ALA A 469 12.35 18.12 -8.55
CA ALA A 469 13.56 18.32 -9.33
C ALA A 469 14.85 17.94 -8.56
N LEU A 470 14.90 18.16 -7.24
CA LEU A 470 16.02 17.72 -6.40
C LEU A 470 16.10 16.19 -6.34
N LEU A 471 14.96 15.52 -6.12
CA LEU A 471 14.90 14.06 -5.96
C LEU A 471 15.19 13.31 -7.26
N THR A 472 14.76 13.86 -8.40
CA THR A 472 14.87 13.20 -9.71
C THR A 472 16.00 13.75 -10.58
N ALA A 473 16.89 14.59 -10.03
CA ALA A 473 17.96 15.26 -10.77
C ALA A 473 18.87 14.32 -11.58
N HIS A 474 18.99 13.06 -11.15
CA HIS A 474 19.82 12.03 -11.76
C HIS A 474 19.02 10.85 -12.32
N TRP A 475 17.69 10.95 -12.38
CA TRP A 475 16.85 9.95 -13.01
C TRP A 475 16.88 10.13 -14.52
N GLU A 476 16.64 9.05 -15.25
CA GLU A 476 16.30 9.17 -16.66
C GLU A 476 15.01 10.01 -16.78
N ASP A 477 15.01 11.00 -17.66
CA ASP A 477 13.82 11.81 -17.94
C ASP A 477 12.65 10.88 -18.34
N PRO A 478 11.56 10.85 -17.54
CA PRO A 478 10.43 9.95 -17.79
C PRO A 478 9.80 10.13 -19.19
N GLN A 479 9.87 11.34 -19.76
CA GLN A 479 9.31 11.63 -21.09
C GLN A 479 10.06 10.91 -22.21
N LYS A 480 11.31 10.50 -22.00
CA LYS A 480 12.08 9.74 -23.01
C LYS A 480 11.51 8.35 -23.25
N LEU A 481 10.79 7.77 -22.27
CA LEU A 481 10.09 6.50 -22.46
C LEU A 481 9.07 6.57 -23.61
N LYS A 482 8.42 7.73 -23.81
CA LYS A 482 7.47 7.93 -24.92
C LYS A 482 8.08 7.57 -26.27
N GLY A 483 9.31 8.02 -26.54
CA GLY A 483 9.99 7.74 -27.81
C GLY A 483 10.34 6.25 -27.99
N LEU A 484 10.63 5.54 -26.90
CA LEU A 484 10.86 4.09 -26.94
C LEU A 484 9.56 3.32 -27.23
N LEU A 485 8.46 3.74 -26.61
CA LEU A 485 7.15 3.11 -26.77
C LEU A 485 6.49 3.40 -28.12
N ASP A 486 6.70 4.60 -28.69
CA ASP A 486 6.16 4.99 -30.00
C ASP A 486 6.65 4.04 -31.11
N SER A 487 7.87 3.51 -30.99
CA SER A 487 8.43 2.50 -31.92
C SER A 487 7.69 1.16 -31.91
N GLN A 488 6.83 0.94 -30.93
CA GLN A 488 6.10 -0.31 -30.67
C GLN A 488 4.58 -0.12 -30.75
N GLU A 489 4.12 1.03 -31.26
CA GLU A 489 2.70 1.41 -31.25
C GLU A 489 2.06 1.41 -29.84
N CYS A 490 2.87 1.55 -28.79
CA CYS A 490 2.43 1.69 -27.42
C CYS A 490 2.44 3.17 -27.03
N ARG A 491 1.34 3.69 -26.51
CA ARG A 491 1.29 5.09 -26.05
C ARG A 491 1.76 5.20 -24.61
N TYR A 492 2.40 6.32 -24.30
CA TYR A 492 2.75 6.71 -22.94
C TYR A 492 1.67 7.62 -22.34
N HIS A 493 1.28 7.38 -21.09
CA HIS A 493 0.46 8.27 -20.29
C HIS A 493 1.01 8.38 -18.86
N ARG A 494 1.05 9.59 -18.30
CA ARG A 494 1.35 9.80 -16.88
C ARG A 494 0.02 9.95 -16.15
N ALA A 495 -0.23 9.07 -15.18
CA ALA A 495 -1.53 9.01 -14.53
C ALA A 495 -1.79 10.23 -13.63
N HIS A 496 -3.02 10.72 -13.69
CA HIS A 496 -3.63 11.61 -12.72
C HIS A 496 -4.79 10.90 -12.05
N ALA A 497 -5.10 11.26 -10.81
CA ALA A 497 -6.23 10.69 -10.11
C ALA A 497 -7.53 11.00 -10.85
N LEU A 498 -8.40 9.99 -10.90
CA LEU A 498 -9.64 9.94 -11.68
C LEU A 498 -9.42 9.89 -13.19
N ASP A 499 -8.22 9.52 -13.66
CA ASP A 499 -8.06 9.04 -15.04
C ASP A 499 -8.75 7.67 -15.19
N LEU A 500 -9.56 7.55 -16.24
CA LEU A 500 -10.29 6.34 -16.62
C LEU A 500 -9.72 5.82 -17.95
N TYR A 501 -9.42 4.53 -17.99
CA TYR A 501 -8.86 3.82 -19.14
C TYR A 501 -9.90 2.88 -19.74
N ARG A 502 -10.41 3.24 -20.93
CA ARG A 502 -11.49 2.51 -21.61
C ARG A 502 -11.03 1.83 -22.88
N ALA A 503 -11.18 0.52 -22.95
CA ALA A 503 -10.98 -0.23 -24.18
C ALA A 503 -12.09 0.07 -25.21
N THR A 504 -11.73 0.04 -26.49
CA THR A 504 -12.69 0.20 -27.61
C THR A 504 -12.68 -1.02 -28.51
N SER A 505 -13.70 -1.12 -29.36
CA SER A 505 -13.82 -2.17 -30.37
C SER A 505 -12.67 -2.24 -31.37
N GLN A 506 -11.83 -1.19 -31.47
CA GLN A 506 -10.63 -1.15 -32.31
C GLN A 506 -9.33 -1.49 -31.57
N SER A 507 -9.41 -2.11 -30.39
CA SER A 507 -8.25 -2.41 -29.53
C SER A 507 -7.42 -1.19 -29.12
N LYS A 508 -8.02 0.01 -29.17
CA LYS A 508 -7.45 1.25 -28.60
C LYS A 508 -7.98 1.47 -27.20
N ILE A 509 -7.16 2.09 -26.34
CA ILE A 509 -7.53 2.45 -24.97
C ILE A 509 -7.66 3.98 -24.86
N HIS A 510 -8.85 4.54 -24.64
CA HIS A 510 -8.97 5.98 -24.37
C HIS A 510 -8.64 6.29 -22.92
N VAL A 511 -7.90 7.38 -22.72
CA VAL A 511 -7.75 8.02 -21.41
C VAL A 511 -8.81 9.11 -21.33
N ILE A 512 -9.68 9.02 -20.33
CA ILE A 512 -10.79 9.93 -20.11
C ILE A 512 -10.64 10.48 -18.69
N SER A 513 -10.64 11.80 -18.52
CA SER A 513 -10.70 12.35 -17.16
C SER A 513 -12.13 12.19 -16.64
N SER A 514 -12.27 11.52 -15.49
CA SER A 514 -13.53 11.39 -14.77
C SER A 514 -13.63 12.34 -13.57
N ALA A 515 -12.69 13.30 -13.47
CA ALA A 515 -12.57 14.21 -12.34
C ALA A 515 -13.85 15.00 -12.05
N ASP A 516 -14.52 15.54 -13.07
CA ASP A 516 -15.76 16.30 -12.87
C ASP A 516 -16.90 15.43 -12.31
N ALA A 517 -17.01 14.20 -12.79
CA ALA A 517 -18.08 13.29 -12.38
C ALA A 517 -17.79 12.61 -11.04
N LEU A 518 -16.52 12.30 -10.75
CA LEU A 518 -16.10 11.49 -9.60
C LEU A 518 -15.28 12.29 -8.56
N ALA A 519 -15.26 13.62 -8.66
CA ALA A 519 -14.64 14.47 -7.66
C ALA A 519 -15.20 14.15 -6.26
N PRO A 520 -14.35 14.04 -5.23
CA PRO A 520 -14.79 13.65 -3.88
C PRO A 520 -15.93 14.50 -3.32
N LEU A 521 -15.87 15.82 -3.53
CA LEU A 521 -16.92 16.74 -3.10
C LEU A 521 -18.24 16.49 -3.83
N ASN A 522 -18.20 16.27 -5.15
CA ASN A 522 -19.38 16.01 -5.95
C ASN A 522 -20.05 14.71 -5.52
N LEU A 523 -19.27 13.65 -5.31
CA LEU A 523 -19.75 12.37 -4.78
C LEU A 523 -20.42 12.52 -3.42
N TYR A 524 -19.82 13.27 -2.49
CA TYR A 524 -20.42 13.53 -1.18
C TYR A 524 -21.76 14.26 -1.30
N CYS A 525 -21.82 15.28 -2.16
CA CYS A 525 -23.01 16.11 -2.34
C CYS A 525 -24.21 15.36 -2.92
N LEU A 526 -24.01 14.23 -3.61
CA LEU A 526 -25.11 13.42 -4.18
C LEU A 526 -26.14 13.01 -3.12
N ASP A 527 -25.68 12.57 -1.95
CA ASP A 527 -26.56 12.04 -0.91
C ASP A 527 -26.63 12.91 0.35
N HIS A 528 -25.70 13.85 0.53
CA HIS A 528 -25.54 14.62 1.78
C HIS A 528 -25.63 16.14 1.61
N GLY A 529 -25.68 16.65 0.38
CA GLY A 529 -25.58 18.09 0.09
C GLY A 529 -24.22 18.69 0.47
N ASN A 530 -24.14 20.02 0.56
CA ASN A 530 -22.88 20.70 0.86
C ASN A 530 -22.36 20.36 2.27
N PRO A 531 -21.04 20.10 2.43
CA PRO A 531 -20.44 19.92 3.74
C PRO A 531 -20.72 21.10 4.68
N PRO A 532 -20.92 20.86 5.99
CA PRO A 532 -21.38 21.89 6.93
C PRO A 532 -20.40 23.06 7.08
N PHE A 533 -19.10 22.82 6.90
CA PHE A 533 -18.04 23.83 6.98
C PHE A 533 -17.85 24.65 5.70
N MET A 534 -18.48 24.27 4.58
CA MET A 534 -18.45 25.07 3.34
C MET A 534 -19.50 26.19 3.34
N LYS A 535 -20.36 26.28 4.36
CA LYS A 535 -21.38 27.32 4.48
C LYS A 535 -20.79 28.64 4.99
N TYR A 536 -19.95 29.34 4.23
CA TYR A 536 -19.63 30.77 4.43
C TYR A 536 -19.07 31.43 3.16
N GLU A 537 -19.94 31.68 2.18
CA GLU A 537 -19.80 32.79 1.22
C GLU A 537 -21.20 33.21 0.76
N LYS A 538 -21.96 33.87 1.64
CA LYS A 538 -23.04 34.82 1.29
C LYS A 538 -23.62 35.41 2.58
N GLN A 539 -23.42 36.73 2.73
CA GLN A 539 -23.79 37.68 3.80
C GLN A 539 -22.48 38.28 4.36
N HIS A 540 -21.98 39.44 3.93
CA HIS A 540 -22.63 40.67 3.49
C HIS A 540 -21.88 41.36 2.35
#